data_AF-A0A847BIR4-F1
#
_entry.id   AF-A0A847BIR4-F1
#
_cell.length_a   1.000
_cell.length_b   1.000
_cell.length_c   1.000
_cell.angle_alpha   90.00
_cell.angle_beta   90.00
_cell.angle_gamma   90.00
#
_symmetry.space_group_name_H-M   'P 1'
#
loop_
_entity.id
_entity.type
_entity.pdbx_description
1 polymer ?
#
loop_
_entity_poly.entity_id
_entity_poly.type
_entity_poly.pdbx_seq_one_letter_code
_entity_poly.pdbx_strand_id
1 'polypeptide(L)'
;MESVGQDGDGKWFALVSGATDDTLNGYHEIEVGVDGAVAEITLDNDSLAGTPPTPTSYEAKTRTDTATVDFSDVDLDDLATGGEISRVVKDKDGAYFVQVTGADNETGNGFYSATVDLDGTVEVDSFEATADIVGAPTGVNLEPLDALDEALMQVDELRSELGAVQNRFEDAITNLNTNETNLAAARSRIEDADYAVEVANMTRAQILQQAGTSVLAQANQIPQNVLSLLG
;
A
#
# COMPACT_ATOMS: atom_id res chain seq x y z
N MET A 1 18.63 24.72 1.51
CA MET A 1 17.37 24.56 2.27
C MET A 1 17.63 23.56 3.37
N GLU A 2 17.83 24.05 4.60
CA GLU A 2 18.52 23.24 5.62
C GLU A 2 17.60 22.50 6.58
N SER A 3 16.29 22.75 6.59
CA SER A 3 15.39 22.01 7.49
C SER A 3 13.91 22.29 7.19
N VAL A 4 13.09 21.23 7.05
CA VAL A 4 11.62 21.31 6.95
C VAL A 4 10.99 20.59 8.15
N GLY A 5 9.97 21.17 8.79
CA GLY A 5 9.29 20.59 9.95
C GLY A 5 7.79 20.91 9.96
N GLN A 6 7.01 20.12 10.71
CA GLN A 6 5.56 20.28 10.86
C GLN A 6 5.21 20.69 12.30
N ASP A 7 4.29 21.63 12.49
CA ASP A 7 3.80 22.00 13.82
C ASP A 7 2.72 21.03 14.34
N GLY A 8 2.26 21.26 15.57
CA GLY A 8 1.23 20.44 16.21
C GLY A 8 -0.17 20.54 15.58
N ASP A 9 -0.38 21.53 14.70
CA ASP A 9 -1.65 21.78 14.01
C ASP A 9 -1.61 21.28 12.55
N GLY A 10 -0.48 20.72 12.11
CA GLY A 10 -0.30 20.11 10.79
C GLY A 10 0.25 21.03 9.70
N LYS A 11 0.63 22.27 10.03
CA LYS A 11 1.25 23.22 9.09
C LYS A 11 2.73 22.94 8.93
N TRP A 12 3.26 23.13 7.73
CA TRP A 12 4.66 22.91 7.41
C TRP A 12 5.45 24.21 7.43
N PHE A 13 6.71 24.15 7.85
CA PHE A 13 7.61 25.31 7.89
C PHE A 13 9.01 24.93 7.39
N ALA A 14 9.69 25.86 6.72
CA ALA A 14 11.11 25.71 6.35
C ALA A 14 11.97 26.85 6.89
N LEU A 15 13.21 26.51 7.22
CA LEU A 15 14.25 27.49 7.53
C LEU A 15 14.95 27.93 6.25
N VAL A 16 14.89 29.24 5.98
CA VAL A 16 15.70 29.91 4.97
C VAL A 16 16.91 30.53 5.67
N SER A 17 18.10 30.10 5.28
CA SER A 17 19.38 30.62 5.76
C SER A 17 20.29 30.95 4.56
N GLY A 18 21.08 32.01 4.68
CA GLY A 18 22.05 32.42 3.65
C GLY A 18 21.44 33.18 2.47
N ALA A 19 20.23 33.73 2.61
CA ALA A 19 19.68 34.65 1.62
C ALA A 19 20.54 35.92 1.53
N THR A 20 20.68 36.45 0.32
CA THR A 20 21.36 37.73 0.04
C THR A 20 20.64 38.93 0.64
N ASP A 21 19.34 38.81 0.91
CA ASP A 21 18.54 39.74 1.68
C ASP A 21 18.29 39.16 3.09
N ASP A 22 18.86 39.81 4.10
CA ASP A 22 18.77 39.37 5.50
C ASP A 22 17.33 39.36 6.04
N THR A 23 16.40 40.10 5.41
CA THR A 23 14.99 40.09 5.80
C THR A 23 14.27 38.79 5.43
N LEU A 24 14.86 37.99 4.53
CA LEU A 24 14.31 36.71 4.09
C LEU A 24 14.83 35.52 4.91
N ASN A 25 15.86 35.73 5.74
CA ASN A 25 16.39 34.70 6.62
C ASN A 25 15.42 34.47 7.79
N GLY A 26 14.90 33.25 7.95
CA GLY A 26 13.89 32.94 8.96
C GLY A 26 13.11 31.66 8.68
N TYR A 27 12.15 31.35 9.56
CA TYR A 27 11.17 30.30 9.31
C TYR A 27 10.02 30.87 8.48
N HIS A 28 9.58 30.11 7.48
CA HIS A 28 8.46 30.47 6.61
C HIS A 28 7.47 29.31 6.54
N GLU A 29 6.17 29.59 6.60
CA GLU A 29 5.11 28.59 6.42
C GLU A 29 5.12 28.09 4.96
N ILE A 30 4.89 26.80 4.77
CA ILE A 30 4.79 26.14 3.47
C ILE A 30 3.43 25.46 3.37
N GLU A 31 2.74 25.69 2.27
CA GLU A 31 1.53 24.94 1.92
C GLU A 31 1.93 23.65 1.18
N VAL A 32 1.45 22.50 1.66
CA VAL A 32 1.74 21.20 1.05
C VAL A 32 0.46 20.69 0.40
N GLY A 33 0.53 20.41 -0.91
CA GLY A 33 -0.59 19.86 -1.66
C GLY A 33 -1.00 18.46 -1.18
N VAL A 34 -2.25 18.08 -1.45
CA VAL A 34 -2.90 16.85 -0.97
C VAL A 34 -2.22 15.54 -1.38
N ASP A 35 -1.32 15.56 -2.36
CA ASP A 35 -0.55 14.40 -2.82
C ASP A 35 0.86 14.32 -2.20
N GLY A 36 1.17 15.18 -1.22
CA GLY A 36 2.47 15.22 -0.56
C GLY A 36 3.61 15.76 -1.43
N ALA A 37 3.32 16.34 -2.59
CA ALA A 37 4.23 17.18 -3.34
C ALA A 37 4.06 18.64 -2.86
N VAL A 38 5.17 19.33 -2.60
CA VAL A 38 5.14 20.74 -2.21
C VAL A 38 4.69 21.54 -3.43
N ALA A 39 3.50 22.14 -3.37
CA ALA A 39 2.93 22.95 -4.43
C ALA A 39 3.13 24.40 -4.02
N GLU A 40 4.12 25.04 -4.62
CA GLU A 40 4.40 26.47 -4.51
C GLU A 40 4.85 26.97 -3.12
N ILE A 41 6.04 27.56 -3.05
CA ILE A 41 6.50 28.28 -1.85
C ILE A 41 6.10 29.74 -2.03
N THR A 42 4.96 30.15 -1.46
CA THR A 42 4.63 31.57 -1.33
C THR A 42 5.34 32.13 -0.11
N LEU A 43 6.39 32.92 -0.32
CA LEU A 43 7.10 33.64 0.74
C LEU A 43 6.24 34.84 1.16
N ASP A 44 5.36 34.66 2.14
CA ASP A 44 4.62 35.77 2.72
C ASP A 44 5.47 36.45 3.82
N ASN A 45 6.02 37.61 3.50
CA ASN A 45 6.97 38.36 4.34
C ASN A 45 6.35 38.96 5.63
N ASP A 46 5.07 38.67 5.91
CA ASP A 46 4.32 39.36 6.98
C ASP A 46 4.01 38.50 8.22
N SER A 47 4.38 37.21 8.28
CA SER A 47 3.76 36.31 9.27
C SER A 47 4.57 35.82 10.47
N LEU A 48 5.87 36.09 10.64
CA LEU A 48 6.64 35.52 11.78
C LEU A 48 7.53 36.51 12.54
N ALA A 49 6.95 37.63 12.99
CA ALA A 49 7.46 38.40 14.12
C ALA A 49 7.08 37.73 15.46
N GLY A 50 7.66 36.58 15.77
CA GLY A 50 7.42 35.89 17.04
C GLY A 50 8.20 34.58 17.15
N THR A 51 8.78 34.31 18.32
CA THR A 51 9.58 33.09 18.59
C THR A 51 8.83 31.82 18.15
N PRO A 52 9.41 31.00 17.26
CA PRO A 52 8.73 29.81 16.74
C PRO A 52 8.68 28.69 17.80
N PRO A 53 7.68 27.80 17.75
CA PRO A 53 7.66 26.61 18.58
C PRO A 53 8.85 25.70 18.23
N THR A 54 9.47 25.12 19.26
CA THR A 54 10.65 24.24 19.13
C THR A 54 10.32 23.01 18.27
N PRO A 55 10.95 22.82 17.09
CA PRO A 55 10.64 21.68 16.24
C PRO A 55 11.31 20.40 16.79
N THR A 56 10.52 19.33 16.93
CA THR A 56 11.02 17.98 17.21
C THR A 56 10.99 17.16 15.92
N SER A 57 12.18 16.95 15.34
CA SER A 57 12.52 16.14 14.16
C SER A 57 12.30 16.75 12.77
N TYR A 58 13.24 16.41 11.88
CA TYR A 58 13.37 16.88 10.50
C TYR A 58 13.32 15.68 9.55
N GLU A 59 12.51 15.75 8.51
CA GLU A 59 12.69 14.96 7.29
C GLU A 59 12.61 15.90 6.08
N ALA A 60 13.64 15.86 5.23
CA ALA A 60 13.66 16.60 3.98
C ALA A 60 12.82 15.87 2.94
N LYS A 61 11.79 16.52 2.42
CA LYS A 61 11.08 16.04 1.22
C LYS A 61 11.42 16.94 0.05
N THR A 62 12.04 16.38 -0.98
CA THR A 62 12.35 17.07 -2.24
C THR A 62 11.06 17.41 -2.98
N ARG A 63 10.95 18.66 -3.45
CA ARG A 63 9.87 19.13 -4.31
C ARG A 63 10.20 18.79 -5.75
N THR A 64 9.52 17.80 -6.32
CA THR A 64 9.47 17.62 -7.78
C THR A 64 8.36 18.52 -8.29
N ASP A 65 8.68 19.77 -8.56
CA ASP A 65 7.79 20.64 -9.31
C ASP A 65 7.86 20.18 -10.77
N THR A 66 6.82 19.53 -11.26
CA THR A 66 6.63 19.39 -12.72
C THR A 66 6.15 20.75 -13.24
N ALA A 67 7.02 21.76 -13.12
CA ALA A 67 6.90 22.93 -13.98
C ALA A 67 7.06 22.39 -15.40
N THR A 68 6.05 22.58 -16.24
CA THR A 68 6.16 22.27 -17.67
C THR A 68 7.24 23.20 -18.21
N VAL A 69 8.45 22.67 -18.36
CA VAL A 69 9.57 23.41 -18.94
C VAL A 69 9.25 23.66 -20.41
N ASP A 70 9.28 24.93 -20.81
CA ASP A 70 9.00 25.34 -22.18
C ASP A 70 10.30 25.33 -23.00
N PHE A 71 10.30 24.57 -24.09
CA PHE A 71 11.42 24.45 -25.02
C PHE A 71 11.14 25.14 -26.36
N SER A 72 9.99 25.81 -26.52
CA SER A 72 9.54 26.35 -27.81
C SER A 72 10.33 27.58 -28.26
N ASP A 73 10.87 28.37 -27.33
CA ASP A 73 11.62 29.61 -27.60
C ASP A 73 13.14 29.43 -27.47
N VAL A 74 13.63 28.18 -27.50
CA VAL A 74 15.07 27.89 -27.41
C VAL A 74 15.78 28.31 -28.70
N ASP A 75 16.81 29.14 -28.58
CA ASP A 75 17.68 29.50 -29.70
C ASP A 75 18.66 28.36 -30.02
N LEU A 76 18.63 27.88 -31.26
CA LEU A 76 19.48 26.82 -31.77
C LEU A 76 20.48 27.32 -32.82
N ASP A 77 20.46 28.60 -33.20
CA ASP A 77 21.15 29.07 -34.41
C ASP A 77 22.68 28.92 -34.34
N ASP A 78 23.25 29.04 -33.14
CA ASP A 78 24.69 28.85 -32.88
C ASP A 78 25.14 27.39 -32.96
N LEU A 79 24.20 26.45 -32.91
CA LEU A 79 24.46 25.01 -32.78
C LEU A 79 23.97 24.21 -34.00
N ALA A 80 22.77 24.51 -34.48
CA ALA A 80 22.06 23.85 -35.56
C ALA A 80 21.15 24.86 -36.29
N THR A 81 21.76 25.79 -37.03
CA THR A 81 21.06 26.84 -37.79
C THR A 81 19.89 26.28 -38.62
N GLY A 82 18.71 26.90 -38.47
CA GLY A 82 17.48 26.48 -39.14
C GLY A 82 16.83 25.21 -38.57
N GLY A 83 17.42 24.60 -37.53
CA GLY A 83 16.89 23.43 -36.85
C GLY A 83 15.75 23.77 -35.89
N GLU A 84 14.86 22.80 -35.68
CA GLU A 84 13.75 22.86 -34.74
C GLU A 84 13.82 21.70 -33.75
N ILE A 85 13.38 21.94 -32.51
CA ILE A 85 13.22 20.89 -31.51
C ILE A 85 12.01 20.03 -31.88
N SER A 86 12.26 18.77 -32.24
CA SER A 86 11.24 17.78 -32.58
C SER A 86 10.75 17.00 -31.37
N ARG A 87 11.62 16.83 -30.35
CA ARG A 87 11.32 16.05 -29.15
C ARG A 87 12.18 16.50 -27.97
N VAL A 88 11.60 16.52 -26.78
CA VAL A 88 12.29 16.71 -25.51
C VAL A 88 12.20 15.41 -24.72
N VAL A 89 13.31 14.97 -24.13
CA VAL A 89 13.40 13.75 -23.33
C VAL A 89 14.09 14.10 -22.01
N LYS A 90 13.67 13.48 -20.91
CA LYS A 90 14.32 13.58 -19.61
C LYS A 90 14.86 12.19 -19.22
N ASP A 91 16.12 12.11 -18.80
CA ASP A 91 16.71 10.87 -18.29
C ASP A 91 16.28 10.60 -16.83
N LYS A 92 16.48 9.36 -16.36
CA LYS A 92 16.28 8.92 -14.96
C LYS A 92 17.02 9.77 -13.92
N ASP A 93 18.15 10.35 -14.31
CA ASP A 93 18.98 11.21 -13.46
C ASP A 93 18.49 12.68 -13.47
N GLY A 94 17.42 12.96 -14.24
CA GLY A 94 16.77 14.26 -14.31
C GLY A 94 17.33 15.22 -15.36
N ALA A 95 18.36 14.81 -16.12
CA ALA A 95 18.93 15.60 -17.21
C ALA A 95 17.97 15.68 -18.41
N TYR A 96 17.91 16.83 -19.08
CA TYR A 96 17.11 17.03 -20.27
C TYR A 96 17.94 16.86 -21.54
N PHE A 97 17.31 16.33 -22.58
CA PHE A 97 17.86 16.17 -23.92
C PHE A 97 16.84 16.63 -24.95
N VAL A 98 17.30 17.30 -25.99
CA VAL A 98 16.45 17.75 -27.10
C VAL A 98 16.90 17.11 -28.39
N GLN A 99 15.93 16.71 -29.22
CA GLN A 99 16.19 16.22 -30.57
C GLN A 99 15.95 17.36 -31.55
N VAL A 100 17.00 17.78 -32.25
CA VAL A 100 16.92 18.78 -33.31
C VAL A 100 16.79 18.09 -34.67
N THR A 101 15.85 18.59 -35.48
CA THR A 101 15.64 18.18 -36.87
C THR A 101 15.50 19.41 -37.77
N GLY A 102 15.68 19.25 -39.08
CA GLY A 102 15.46 20.35 -40.03
C GLY A 102 16.61 21.35 -40.13
N ALA A 103 17.73 21.10 -39.44
CA ALA A 103 18.92 21.94 -39.55
C ALA A 103 19.44 21.99 -40.99
N ASP A 104 19.95 23.15 -41.39
CA ASP A 104 20.45 23.41 -42.74
C ASP A 104 21.65 22.52 -43.12
N ASN A 105 22.38 22.02 -42.11
CA ASN A 105 23.47 21.05 -42.27
C ASN A 105 23.08 19.68 -41.67
N GLU A 106 23.48 18.59 -42.34
CA GLU A 106 23.20 17.23 -41.83
C GLU A 106 23.84 16.96 -40.46
N THR A 107 24.90 17.68 -40.13
CA THR A 107 25.59 17.62 -38.84
C THR A 107 24.87 18.34 -37.70
N GLY A 108 23.90 19.21 -37.99
CA GLY A 108 23.10 19.91 -36.98
C GLY A 108 21.90 19.11 -36.49
N ASN A 109 21.54 18.02 -37.16
CA ASN A 109 20.46 17.14 -36.72
C ASN A 109 20.98 16.09 -35.73
N GLY A 110 20.28 15.90 -34.62
CA GLY A 110 20.65 14.92 -33.61
C GLY A 110 20.15 15.26 -32.22
N PHE A 111 20.71 14.59 -31.21
CA PHE A 111 20.40 14.84 -29.81
C PHE A 111 21.44 15.76 -29.18
N TYR A 112 20.94 16.69 -28.37
CA TYR A 112 21.72 17.67 -27.64
C TYR A 112 21.31 17.64 -26.18
N SER A 113 22.25 17.93 -25.29
CA SER A 113 21.93 18.11 -23.87
C SER A 113 21.21 19.44 -23.66
N ALA A 114 20.30 19.50 -22.70
CA ALA A 114 19.64 20.74 -22.31
C ALA A 114 19.71 20.91 -20.80
N THR A 115 20.05 22.13 -20.38
CA THR A 115 20.02 22.54 -18.98
C THR A 115 18.83 23.45 -18.78
N VAL A 116 18.14 23.28 -17.66
CA VAL A 116 17.02 24.11 -17.25
C VAL A 116 17.42 24.81 -15.96
N ASP A 117 17.53 26.13 -16.02
CA ASP A 117 17.85 26.96 -14.87
C ASP A 117 16.64 27.14 -13.94
N LEU A 118 16.92 27.62 -12.73
CA LEU A 118 15.89 27.83 -11.69
C LEU A 118 14.85 28.89 -12.09
N ASP A 119 15.17 29.77 -13.04
CA ASP A 119 14.28 30.78 -13.59
C ASP A 119 13.45 30.26 -14.79
N GLY A 120 13.61 28.99 -15.17
CA GLY A 120 12.94 28.37 -16.30
C GLY A 120 13.64 28.59 -17.64
N THR A 121 14.79 29.26 -17.67
CA THR A 121 15.60 29.41 -18.89
C THR A 121 16.13 28.06 -19.31
N VAL A 122 16.04 27.76 -20.60
CA VAL A 122 16.56 26.53 -21.19
C VAL A 122 17.74 26.86 -22.09
N GLU A 123 18.89 26.26 -21.81
CA GLU A 123 20.05 26.31 -22.67
C GLU A 123 20.32 24.92 -23.24
N VAL A 124 20.55 24.85 -24.55
CA VAL A 124 20.93 23.61 -25.24
C VAL A 124 22.43 23.65 -25.49
N ASP A 125 23.15 22.68 -24.94
CA ASP A 125 24.61 22.60 -25.01
C ASP A 125 25.06 21.31 -25.72
N SER A 126 26.22 21.41 -26.35
CA SER A 126 27.02 20.46 -27.12
C SER A 126 26.31 19.33 -27.90
N PHE A 127 26.67 19.22 -29.17
CA PHE A 127 26.31 18.10 -30.04
C PHE A 127 27.03 16.81 -29.59
N GLU A 128 26.31 15.88 -28.96
CA GLU A 128 26.83 14.51 -28.81
C GLU A 128 26.49 13.68 -30.06
N ALA A 129 27.22 13.92 -31.16
CA ALA A 129 27.25 12.92 -32.22
C ALA A 129 27.98 11.67 -31.72
N THR A 130 27.24 10.60 -31.46
CA THR A 130 27.39 9.33 -32.19
C THR A 130 26.30 8.36 -31.73
N ALA A 131 25.12 8.51 -32.33
CA ALA A 131 24.17 7.42 -32.39
C ALA A 131 24.09 7.01 -33.86
N ASP A 132 24.79 5.93 -34.18
CA ASP A 132 24.49 5.07 -35.33
C ASP A 132 22.98 5.01 -35.54
N ILE A 133 22.55 4.95 -36.79
CA ILE A 133 21.16 5.08 -37.29
C ILE A 133 20.18 4.02 -36.72
N VAL A 134 20.58 3.21 -35.74
CA VAL A 134 19.73 2.36 -34.91
C VAL A 134 20.19 2.43 -33.45
N GLY A 135 20.02 3.58 -32.81
CA GLY A 135 20.35 3.74 -31.42
C GLY A 135 19.88 5.10 -30.95
N ALA A 136 18.72 5.15 -30.30
CA ALA A 136 18.45 6.27 -29.42
C ALA A 136 19.66 6.44 -28.48
N PRO A 137 20.03 7.68 -28.06
CA PRO A 137 21.03 7.87 -27.02
C PRO A 137 20.72 6.88 -25.90
N THR A 138 21.72 6.28 -25.28
CA THR A 138 21.56 5.25 -24.24
C THR A 138 20.78 5.71 -22.99
N GLY A 139 20.21 6.93 -22.99
CA GLY A 139 19.25 7.47 -22.02
C GLY A 139 17.96 8.07 -22.63
N VAL A 140 17.68 7.86 -23.93
CA VAL A 140 16.39 8.23 -24.52
C VAL A 140 15.40 7.09 -24.33
N ASN A 141 14.78 7.15 -23.17
CA ASN A 141 13.61 6.46 -22.66
C ASN A 141 13.03 5.35 -23.55
N LEU A 142 13.28 4.12 -23.12
CA LEU A 142 12.53 2.92 -23.48
C LEU A 142 11.15 2.97 -22.80
N GLU A 143 10.37 4.06 -22.99
CA GLU A 143 9.07 4.28 -22.36
C GLU A 143 8.15 3.05 -22.37
N PRO A 144 8.08 2.24 -23.45
CA PRO A 144 7.26 1.03 -23.42
C PRO A 144 7.82 -0.12 -22.58
N LEU A 145 9.12 -0.18 -22.31
CA LEU A 145 9.73 -1.24 -21.48
C LEU A 145 9.66 -0.90 -20.00
N ASP A 146 9.92 0.34 -19.60
CA ASP A 146 9.79 0.75 -18.19
C ASP A 146 8.33 0.67 -17.73
N ALA A 147 7.39 1.09 -18.59
CA ALA A 147 5.95 0.91 -18.33
C ALA A 147 5.54 -0.57 -18.28
N LEU A 148 6.20 -1.45 -19.03
CA LEU A 148 5.96 -2.88 -18.99
C LEU A 148 6.51 -3.52 -17.72
N ASP A 149 7.70 -3.13 -17.28
CA ASP A 149 8.30 -3.62 -16.03
C ASP A 149 7.46 -3.21 -14.82
N GLU A 150 6.97 -1.96 -14.80
CA GLU A 150 6.03 -1.50 -13.77
C GLU A 150 4.71 -2.30 -13.79
N ALA A 151 4.14 -2.55 -14.98
CA ALA A 151 2.95 -3.38 -15.11
C ALA A 151 3.19 -4.84 -14.68
N LEU A 152 4.38 -5.39 -14.93
CA LEU A 152 4.76 -6.72 -14.48
C LEU A 152 4.92 -6.78 -12.96
N MET A 153 5.53 -5.76 -12.35
CA MET A 153 5.63 -5.64 -10.90
C MET A 153 4.26 -5.65 -10.23
N GLN A 154 3.29 -4.88 -10.76
CA GLN A 154 1.91 -4.87 -10.25
C GLN A 154 1.22 -6.23 -10.37
N VAL A 155 1.42 -6.95 -11.48
CA VAL A 155 0.87 -8.30 -11.67
C VAL A 155 1.49 -9.29 -10.69
N ASP A 156 2.79 -9.20 -10.44
CA ASP A 156 3.49 -10.08 -9.51
C ASP A 156 3.11 -9.81 -8.05
N GLU A 157 2.88 -8.55 -7.68
CA GLU A 157 2.33 -8.18 -6.37
C GLU A 157 0.93 -8.79 -6.17
N LEU A 158 0.02 -8.60 -7.15
CA LEU A 158 -1.32 -9.19 -7.10
C LEU A 158 -1.28 -10.73 -6.99
N ARG A 159 -0.36 -11.38 -7.72
CA ARG A 159 -0.17 -12.84 -7.64
C ARG A 159 0.33 -13.28 -6.27
N SER A 160 1.25 -12.53 -5.69
CA SER A 160 1.78 -12.78 -4.35
C SER A 160 0.68 -12.69 -3.29
N GLU A 161 -0.14 -11.63 -3.34
CA GLU A 161 -1.29 -11.47 -2.45
C GLU A 161 -2.30 -12.61 -2.60
N LEU A 162 -2.61 -13.00 -3.85
CA LEU A 162 -3.51 -14.11 -4.12
C LEU A 162 -2.97 -15.43 -3.57
N GLY A 163 -1.65 -15.67 -3.68
CA GLY A 163 -0.99 -16.83 -3.07
C GLY A 163 -1.07 -16.82 -1.55
N ALA A 164 -0.86 -15.66 -0.92
CA ALA A 164 -1.01 -15.51 0.53
C ALA A 164 -2.45 -15.77 0.99
N VAL A 165 -3.45 -15.30 0.23
CA VAL A 165 -4.87 -15.56 0.50
C VAL A 165 -5.20 -17.05 0.34
N GLN A 166 -4.65 -17.73 -0.67
CA GLN A 166 -4.80 -19.18 -0.82
C GLN A 166 -4.27 -19.95 0.39
N ASN A 167 -3.06 -19.63 0.87
CA ASN A 167 -2.49 -20.25 2.07
C ASN A 167 -3.39 -20.04 3.29
N ARG A 168 -3.93 -18.82 3.47
CA ARG A 168 -4.88 -18.52 4.56
C ARG A 168 -6.17 -19.32 4.44
N PHE A 169 -6.68 -19.55 3.23
CA PHE A 169 -7.86 -20.38 3.03
C PHE A 169 -7.58 -21.85 3.30
N GLU A 170 -6.42 -22.39 2.90
CA GLU A 170 -6.02 -23.76 3.20
C GLU A 170 -5.89 -23.99 4.72
N ASP A 171 -5.28 -23.05 5.44
CA ASP A 171 -5.17 -23.10 6.90
C ASP A 171 -6.56 -23.03 7.57
N ALA A 172 -7.41 -22.10 7.10
CA ALA A 172 -8.76 -21.96 7.61
C ALA A 172 -9.59 -23.22 7.39
N ILE A 173 -9.52 -23.82 6.20
CA ILE A 173 -10.20 -25.08 5.86
C ILE A 173 -9.70 -26.21 6.77
N THR A 174 -8.39 -26.33 6.98
CA THR A 174 -7.80 -27.37 7.83
C THR A 174 -8.25 -27.23 9.29
N ASN A 175 -8.30 -26.00 9.80
CA ASN A 175 -8.81 -25.69 11.13
C ASN A 175 -10.32 -25.98 11.24
N LEU A 176 -11.12 -25.61 10.23
CA LEU A 176 -12.55 -25.88 10.18
C LEU A 176 -12.85 -27.39 10.16
N ASN A 177 -12.15 -28.16 9.34
CA ASN A 177 -12.30 -29.63 9.30
C ASN A 177 -11.97 -30.29 10.64
N THR A 178 -10.93 -29.79 11.33
CA THR A 178 -10.57 -30.26 12.66
C THR A 178 -11.66 -29.93 13.69
N ASN A 179 -12.19 -28.71 13.65
CA ASN A 179 -13.31 -28.31 14.51
C ASN A 179 -14.58 -29.10 14.21
N GLU A 180 -14.92 -29.33 12.95
CA GLU A 180 -16.08 -30.13 12.55
C GLU A 180 -15.96 -31.57 13.08
N THR A 181 -14.79 -32.19 12.92
CA THR A 181 -14.52 -33.54 13.44
C THR A 181 -14.66 -33.58 14.97
N ASN A 182 -14.10 -32.60 15.67
CA ASN A 182 -14.19 -32.51 17.12
C ASN A 182 -15.63 -32.27 17.60
N LEU A 183 -16.39 -31.40 16.92
CA LEU A 183 -17.78 -31.11 17.24
C LEU A 183 -18.67 -32.32 16.97
N ALA A 184 -18.48 -33.01 15.84
CA ALA A 184 -19.21 -34.24 15.52
C ALA A 184 -18.94 -35.34 16.55
N ALA A 185 -17.68 -35.51 16.96
CA ALA A 185 -17.31 -36.47 18.01
C ALA A 185 -17.91 -36.08 19.38
N ALA A 186 -17.89 -34.81 19.75
CA ALA A 186 -18.51 -34.32 20.98
C ALA A 186 -20.04 -34.54 20.97
N ARG A 187 -20.70 -34.24 19.84
CA ARG A 187 -22.14 -34.46 19.66
C ARG A 187 -22.50 -35.94 19.75
N SER A 188 -21.75 -36.82 19.09
CA SER A 188 -21.95 -38.27 19.19
C SER A 188 -21.85 -38.75 20.63
N ARG A 189 -20.87 -38.27 21.42
CA ARG A 189 -20.75 -38.63 22.84
C ARG A 189 -21.93 -38.15 23.69
N ILE A 190 -22.46 -36.96 23.41
CA ILE A 190 -23.64 -36.43 24.10
C ILE A 190 -24.86 -37.29 23.75
N GLU A 191 -25.11 -37.52 22.45
CA GLU A 191 -26.24 -38.33 21.99
C GLU A 191 -26.18 -39.77 22.52
N ASP A 192 -24.99 -40.41 22.50
CA ASP A 192 -24.80 -41.76 23.02
C ASP A 192 -25.00 -41.82 24.55
N ALA A 193 -24.53 -40.81 25.29
CA ALA A 193 -24.72 -40.73 26.73
C ALA A 193 -26.19 -40.51 27.10
N ASP A 194 -26.89 -39.62 26.39
CA ASP A 194 -28.32 -39.37 26.58
C ASP A 194 -29.14 -40.63 26.28
N TYR A 195 -28.81 -41.36 25.21
CA TYR A 195 -29.43 -42.64 24.90
C TYR A 195 -29.19 -43.68 26.01
N ALA A 196 -27.96 -43.78 26.51
CA ALA A 196 -27.63 -44.72 27.59
C ALA A 196 -28.41 -44.39 28.87
N VAL A 197 -28.60 -43.12 29.21
CA VAL A 197 -29.38 -42.68 30.37
C VAL A 197 -30.87 -42.99 30.20
N GLU A 198 -31.45 -42.70 29.04
CA GLU A 198 -32.86 -42.99 28.77
C GLU A 198 -33.16 -44.49 28.80
N VAL A 199 -32.29 -45.30 28.17
CA VAL A 199 -32.42 -46.76 28.21
C VAL A 199 -32.29 -47.28 29.64
N ALA A 200 -31.35 -46.77 30.43
CA ALA A 200 -31.21 -47.14 31.84
C ALA A 200 -32.46 -46.78 32.67
N ASN A 201 -33.08 -45.63 32.40
CA ASN A 201 -34.32 -45.21 33.04
C ASN A 201 -35.51 -46.09 32.62
N MET A 202 -35.63 -46.40 31.33
CA MET A 202 -36.65 -47.31 30.80
C MET A 202 -36.50 -48.70 31.43
N THR A 203 -35.29 -49.27 31.45
CA THR A 203 -35.03 -50.57 32.07
C THR A 203 -35.32 -50.54 33.57
N ARG A 204 -34.94 -49.47 34.29
CA ARG A 204 -35.29 -49.30 35.71
C ARG A 204 -36.81 -49.28 35.90
N ALA A 205 -37.55 -48.55 35.07
CA ALA A 205 -39.00 -48.50 35.14
C ALA A 205 -39.65 -49.86 34.87
N GLN A 206 -39.16 -50.61 33.88
CA GLN A 206 -39.63 -51.98 33.58
C GLN A 206 -39.35 -52.95 34.75
N ILE A 207 -38.16 -52.89 35.35
CA ILE A 207 -37.81 -53.70 36.52
C ILE A 207 -38.71 -53.34 37.70
N LEU A 208 -38.96 -52.05 37.96
CA LEU A 208 -39.85 -51.61 39.02
C LEU A 208 -41.29 -52.07 38.80
N GLN A 209 -41.78 -52.08 37.55
CA GLN A 209 -43.10 -52.61 37.23
C GLN A 209 -43.18 -54.12 37.47
N GLN A 210 -42.18 -54.90 37.05
CA GLN A 210 -42.12 -56.35 37.29
C GLN A 210 -41.95 -56.69 38.78
N ALA A 211 -41.11 -55.94 39.50
CA ALA A 211 -40.94 -56.10 40.95
C ALA A 211 -42.22 -55.69 41.69
N GLY A 212 -42.88 -54.60 41.27
CA GLY A 212 -44.14 -54.15 41.85
C GLY A 212 -45.24 -55.19 41.73
N THR A 213 -45.39 -55.85 40.57
CA THR A 213 -46.37 -56.93 40.40
C THR A 213 -46.01 -58.18 41.21
N SER A 214 -44.74 -58.54 41.29
CA SER A 214 -44.27 -59.66 42.12
C SER A 214 -44.45 -59.41 43.62
N VAL A 215 -44.11 -58.21 44.10
CA VAL A 215 -44.30 -57.79 45.50
C VAL A 215 -45.79 -57.69 45.82
N LEU A 216 -46.63 -57.17 44.93
CA LEU A 216 -48.09 -57.18 45.09
C LEU A 216 -48.64 -58.61 45.16
N ALA A 217 -48.18 -59.51 44.29
CA ALA A 217 -48.59 -60.92 44.32
C ALA A 217 -48.19 -61.58 45.66
N GLN A 218 -46.99 -61.30 46.15
CA GLN A 218 -46.49 -61.84 47.41
C GLN A 218 -47.20 -61.21 48.62
N ALA A 219 -47.46 -59.90 48.60
CA ALA A 219 -48.24 -59.18 49.61
C ALA A 219 -49.68 -59.67 49.70
N ASN A 220 -50.29 -60.07 48.58
CA ASN A 220 -51.65 -60.63 48.57
C ASN A 220 -51.71 -62.08 49.12
N GLN A 221 -50.61 -62.83 49.06
CA GLN A 221 -50.54 -64.20 49.61
C GLN A 221 -50.28 -64.24 51.12
N ILE A 222 -49.60 -63.22 51.68
CA ILE A 222 -49.28 -63.16 53.11
C ILE A 222 -50.54 -63.21 54.01
N PRO A 223 -51.62 -62.43 53.77
CA PRO A 223 -52.83 -62.48 54.59
C PRO A 223 -53.53 -63.83 54.57
N GLN A 224 -53.50 -64.53 53.43
CA GLN A 224 -54.14 -65.84 53.29
C GLN A 224 -53.41 -66.91 54.11
N ASN A 225 -52.08 -66.84 54.14
CA ASN A 225 -51.28 -67.73 54.99
C ASN A 225 -51.51 -67.45 56.48
N VAL A 226 -51.71 -66.19 56.89
CA VAL A 226 -52.02 -65.84 58.28
C VAL A 226 -53.42 -66.33 58.69
N LEU A 227 -54.42 -66.22 57.80
CA LEU A 227 -55.76 -66.77 58.05
C LEU A 227 -55.75 -68.29 58.16
N SER A 228 -54.92 -68.99 57.38
CA SER A 228 -54.73 -70.44 57.51
C SER A 228 -54.08 -70.87 58.83
N LEU A 229 -53.42 -69.96 59.55
CA LEU A 229 -52.80 -70.21 60.86
C LEU A 229 -53.70 -69.83 62.03
N LEU A 230 -54.85 -69.19 61.78
CA LEU A 230 -55.82 -68.75 62.79
C LEU A 230 -57.18 -69.46 62.69
N GLY A 231 -57.42 -70.21 61.62
CA GLY A 231 -58.64 -71.00 61.38
C GLY A 231 -58.52 -72.46 61.77
#